data_AF-A0AAN7ACK6-F1
#
_entry.id   AF-A0AAN7ACK6-F1
#
_cell.length_a   1.000
_cell.length_b   1.000
_cell.length_c   1.000
_cell.angle_alpha   90.00
_cell.angle_beta   90.00
_cell.angle_gamma   90.00
#
_symmetry.space_group_name_H-M   'P 1'
#
loop_
_entity.id
_entity.type
_entity.pdbx_description
1 polymer ?
#
loop_
_entity_poly.entity_id
_entity_poly.type
_entity_poly.pdbx_seq_one_letter_code
_entity_poly.pdbx_strand_id
1 'polypeptide(L)'
;NVRSVASFLDSKLIASKLDDANPPHYQGYGIGLGNRWITKDSENWLWLPLEYQPSCSAVAASTVAIGCSSGRVLTITFTTDS
;
A
#
# COMPACT_ATOMS: atom_id res chain seq x y z
N ASN A 1 5.57 -19.66 -5.89
CA ASN A 1 5.19 -19.09 -4.58
C ASN A 1 5.68 -17.64 -4.55
N VAL A 2 4.89 -16.70 -5.08
CA VAL A 2 5.32 -15.30 -5.21
C VAL A 2 4.95 -14.60 -3.89
N ARG A 3 5.95 -14.22 -3.11
CA ARG A 3 5.73 -13.36 -1.95
C ARG A 3 5.65 -11.94 -2.50
N SER A 4 4.50 -11.28 -2.36
CA SER A 4 4.44 -9.83 -2.55
C SER A 4 5.47 -9.22 -1.61
N VAL A 5 6.38 -8.41 -2.14
CA VAL A 5 7.43 -7.71 -1.39
C VAL A 5 6.89 -6.48 -0.63
N ALA A 6 5.58 -6.45 -0.34
CA ALA A 6 4.94 -5.40 0.44
C ALA A 6 4.94 -5.67 1.97
N SER A 7 5.66 -6.67 2.47
CA SER A 7 5.95 -6.80 3.90
C SER A 7 7.32 -7.41 4.17
N PHE A 8 8.37 -6.66 3.82
CA PHE A 8 9.67 -6.84 4.47
C PHE A 8 9.94 -5.67 5.42
N LEU A 9 9.00 -5.41 6.35
CA LEU A 9 9.43 -4.92 7.65
C LEU A 9 9.69 -6.15 8.51
N ASP A 10 10.93 -6.62 8.39
CA ASP A 10 11.53 -7.55 9.32
C ASP A 10 11.33 -7.00 10.73
N SER A 11 10.53 -7.71 11.53
CA SER A 11 10.16 -7.36 12.90
C SER A 11 11.38 -7.18 13.82
N LYS A 12 12.60 -7.47 13.35
CA LYS A 12 13.86 -7.16 14.02
C LYS A 12 14.36 -5.72 13.84
N LEU A 13 14.05 -5.03 12.74
CA LEU A 13 14.52 -3.65 12.52
C LEU A 13 13.69 -2.61 13.27
N ILE A 14 12.44 -2.94 13.62
CA ILE A 14 11.54 -2.07 14.39
C ILE A 14 11.97 -1.91 15.85
N ALA A 15 12.67 -2.88 16.44
CA ALA A 15 13.10 -2.83 17.83
C ALA A 15 14.36 -1.96 18.05
N SER A 16 15.13 -1.67 17.00
CA SER A 16 16.40 -0.92 17.11
C SER A 16 16.35 0.52 16.56
N LYS A 17 15.19 0.97 16.07
CA LYS A 17 15.04 2.28 15.39
C LYS A 17 13.91 3.16 15.94
N LEU A 18 13.39 2.87 17.12
CA LEU A 18 12.45 3.75 17.83
C LEU A 18 13.18 4.86 18.61
N ASP A 19 14.45 5.15 18.29
CA ASP A 19 15.24 6.16 19.01
C ASP A 19 15.15 7.58 18.45
N ASP A 20 14.55 7.82 17.28
CA ASP A 20 14.38 9.18 16.76
C ASP A 20 13.00 9.40 16.12
N ALA A 21 12.23 10.32 16.70
CA ALA A 21 10.83 10.59 16.43
C ALA A 21 10.59 11.28 15.07
N ASN A 22 10.71 10.55 13.96
CA ASN A 22 10.03 10.89 12.71
C ASN A 22 9.50 9.61 12.04
N PRO A 23 8.17 9.42 11.94
CA PRO A 23 7.64 8.24 11.26
C PRO A 23 8.15 8.20 9.81
N PRO A 24 8.45 7.00 9.25
CA PRO A 24 8.92 6.89 7.88
C PRO A 24 7.88 7.51 6.93
N HIS A 25 8.27 8.60 6.28
CA HIS A 25 7.43 9.30 5.31
C HIS A 25 7.56 8.61 3.95
N TYR A 26 6.62 7.72 3.64
CA TYR A 26 6.60 7.02 2.36
C TYR A 26 6.18 7.98 1.25
N GLN A 27 6.97 8.07 0.18
CA GLN A 27 6.66 8.87 -1.01
C GLN A 27 5.97 8.00 -2.07
N GLY A 28 4.95 8.54 -2.74
CA GLY A 28 4.19 7.87 -3.80
C GLY A 28 2.97 7.09 -3.29
N TYR A 29 2.46 6.19 -4.13
CA TYR A 29 1.23 5.43 -3.84
C TYR A 29 1.46 4.24 -2.92
N GLY A 30 0.44 3.87 -2.14
CA GLY A 30 0.48 2.75 -1.20
C GLY A 30 -0.90 2.22 -0.83
N ILE A 31 -0.92 1.21 0.03
CA ILE A 31 -2.15 0.73 0.69
C ILE A 31 -2.08 1.10 2.16
N GLY A 32 -3.09 1.83 2.64
CA GLY A 32 -3.19 2.26 4.03
C GLY A 32 -3.43 1.09 4.98
N LEU A 33 -3.10 1.33 6.26
CA LEU A 33 -3.34 0.37 7.33
C LEU A 33 -4.82 -0.04 7.38
N GLY A 34 -5.06 -1.35 7.48
CA GLY A 34 -6.41 -1.91 7.47
C GLY A 34 -7.01 -2.09 6.08
N ASN A 35 -6.25 -1.84 4.99
CA ASN A 35 -6.61 -2.21 3.62
C ASN A 35 -7.86 -1.48 3.08
N ARG A 36 -8.20 -0.32 3.67
CA ARG A 36 -9.40 0.49 3.31
C ARG A 36 -9.09 1.72 2.48
N TRP A 37 -7.81 2.03 2.28
CA TRP A 37 -7.37 3.22 1.60
C TRP A 37 -6.24 2.91 0.64
N ILE A 38 -6.29 3.51 -0.55
CA ILE A 38 -5.09 3.79 -1.31
C ILE A 38 -4.55 5.11 -0.79
N THR A 39 -3.27 5.12 -0.44
CA THR A 39 -2.59 6.29 0.10
C THR A 39 -1.69 6.90 -0.96
N LYS A 40 -1.47 8.21 -0.88
CA LYS A 40 -0.39 8.90 -1.59
C LYS A 40 0.38 9.73 -0.58
N ASP A 41 1.71 9.59 -0.55
CA ASP A 41 2.57 10.32 0.37
C ASP A 41 2.14 10.13 1.85
N SER A 42 1.75 8.91 2.21
CA SER A 42 1.21 8.53 3.54
C SER A 42 -0.16 9.14 3.91
N GLU A 43 -0.81 9.84 3.00
CA GLU A 43 -2.17 10.39 3.20
C GLU A 43 -3.24 9.52 2.53
N ASN A 44 -4.41 9.41 3.17
CA ASN A 44 -5.55 8.68 2.63
C ASN A 44 -6.14 9.41 1.41
N TRP A 45 -6.05 8.79 0.23
CA TRP A 45 -6.46 9.41 -1.03
C TRP A 45 -7.75 8.82 -1.60
N LEU A 46 -7.86 7.49 -1.65
CA LEU A 46 -9.02 6.82 -2.23
C LEU A 46 -9.51 5.70 -1.32
N TRP A 47 -10.78 5.79 -0.93
CA TRP A 47 -11.42 4.77 -0.09
C TRP A 47 -11.78 3.53 -0.90
N LEU A 48 -11.55 2.36 -0.31
CA LEU A 48 -11.88 1.07 -0.89
C LEU A 48 -13.12 0.48 -0.20
N PRO A 49 -14.20 0.20 -0.96
CA PRO A 49 -15.31 -0.61 -0.47
C PRO A 49 -14.87 -2.00 -0.01
N LEU A 50 -15.68 -2.62 0.84
CA LEU A 50 -15.37 -3.93 1.44
C LEU A 50 -15.12 -5.01 0.38
N GLU A 51 -15.86 -5.00 -0.75
CA GLU A 51 -15.68 -6.00 -1.81
C GLU A 51 -14.32 -5.89 -2.53
N TYR A 52 -13.65 -4.74 -2.42
CA TYR A 52 -12.36 -4.45 -3.04
C TYR A 52 -11.22 -4.41 -2.04
N GLN A 53 -11.43 -4.85 -0.80
CA GLN A 53 -10.34 -4.92 0.17
C GLN A 53 -9.25 -5.89 -0.32
N PRO A 54 -7.99 -5.43 -0.47
CA PRO A 54 -6.91 -6.26 -0.97
C PRO A 54 -6.59 -7.42 -0.02
N SER A 55 -6.57 -8.63 -0.56
CA SER A 55 -5.83 -9.75 0.03
C SER A 55 -4.34 -9.67 -0.32
N CYS A 56 -4.03 -9.08 -1.47
CA CYS A 56 -2.69 -8.72 -1.88
C CYS A 56 -2.71 -7.43 -2.71
N SER A 57 -1.57 -6.74 -2.75
CA SER A 57 -1.38 -5.55 -3.58
C SER A 57 0.03 -5.49 -4.15
N ALA A 58 0.17 -4.71 -5.22
CA ALA A 58 1.44 -4.30 -5.81
C ALA A 58 1.31 -2.86 -6.27
N VAL A 59 2.39 -2.08 -6.10
CA VAL A 59 2.45 -0.68 -6.54
C VAL A 59 3.65 -0.53 -7.47
N ALA A 60 3.42 0.11 -8.62
CA ALA A 60 4.46 0.48 -9.57
C ALA A 60 4.20 1.90 -10.07
N ALA A 61 5.11 2.83 -9.75
CA ALA A 61 4.97 4.25 -10.09
C ALA A 61 3.60 4.82 -9.69
N SER A 62 2.75 5.17 -10.66
CA SER A 62 1.41 5.71 -10.45
C SER A 62 0.28 4.68 -10.57
N THR A 63 0.62 3.39 -10.64
CA THR A 63 -0.33 2.29 -10.76
C THR A 63 -0.36 1.44 -9.49
N VAL A 64 -1.57 1.17 -9.00
CA VAL A 64 -1.85 0.28 -7.88
C VAL A 64 -2.67 -0.89 -8.39
N ALA A 65 -2.17 -2.10 -8.19
CA ALA A 65 -2.88 -3.35 -8.46
C ALA A 65 -3.32 -4.01 -7.14
N ILE A 66 -4.58 -4.41 -7.07
CA ILE A 66 -5.24 -5.01 -5.90
C ILE A 66 -5.79 -6.38 -6.30
N GLY A 67 -5.32 -7.43 -5.65
CA GLY A 67 -5.95 -8.74 -5.70
C GLY A 67 -7.00 -8.87 -4.59
N CYS A 68 -8.23 -9.22 -4.98
CA CYS A 68 -9.33 -9.45 -4.04
C CYS A 68 -9.43 -10.93 -3.67
N SER A 69 -10.02 -11.25 -2.53
CA SER A 69 -10.31 -12.64 -2.11
C SER A 69 -11.23 -13.39 -3.07
N SER A 70 -12.02 -12.66 -3.87
CA SER A 70 -12.87 -13.21 -4.94
C SER A 70 -12.09 -13.70 -6.17
N GLY A 71 -10.78 -13.51 -6.22
CA GLY A 71 -9.94 -13.79 -7.39
C GLY A 71 -9.95 -12.70 -8.47
N ARG A 72 -10.69 -11.60 -8.24
CA ARG A 72 -10.67 -10.42 -9.13
C ARG A 72 -9.44 -9.56 -8.87
N VAL A 73 -8.94 -8.92 -9.93
CA VAL A 73 -7.85 -7.94 -9.84
C VAL A 73 -8.35 -6.57 -10.28
N LEU A 74 -8.17 -5.57 -9.42
CA LEU A 74 -8.45 -4.17 -9.72
C LEU A 74 -7.12 -3.46 -9.99
N THR A 75 -7.01 -2.78 -11.12
CA THR A 75 -5.83 -1.95 -11.46
C THR A 75 -6.26 -0.51 -11.59
N ILE A 76 -5.63 0.38 -10.85
CA ILE A 76 -5.91 1.81 -10.84
C ILE A 76 -4.62 2.53 -11.23
N THR A 77 -4.68 3.31 -12.30
CA THR A 77 -3.57 4.16 -12.75
C THR A 77 -3.97 5.61 -12.57
N PHE A 78 -3.14 6.34 -11.83
CA PHE A 78 -3.31 7.77 -11.64
C PHE A 78 -2.48 8.52 -12.69
N THR A 79 -3.13 9.44 -13.39
CA THR A 79 -2.47 10.38 -14.30
C THR A 79 -2.29 11.71 -13.59
N THR A 80 -1.10 12.29 -13.70
CA THR A 80 -0.89 13.68 -13.30
C THR A 80 -1.33 14.55 -14.48
N ASP A 81 -2.35 15.39 -14.27
CA ASP A 81 -2.69 16.42 -15.25
C ASP A 81 -1.50 17.40 -15.29
N SER A 82 -0.92 17.57 -16.47
CA SER A 82 0.36 18.26 -16.70
C SER A 82 0.15 19.72 -17.07
#